data_AF-A0A162NQN2-F1
#
_entry.id   AF-A0A162NQN2-F1
#
_cell.length_a   1.000
_cell.length_b   1.000
_cell.length_c   1.000
_cell.angle_alpha   90.00
_cell.angle_beta   90.00
_cell.angle_gamma   90.00
#
_symmetry.space_group_name_H-M   'P 1'
#
loop_
_entity.id
_entity.type
_entity.pdbx_description
1 polymer ?
#
loop_
_entity_poly.entity_id
_entity_poly.type
_entity_poly.pdbx_seq_one_letter_code
_entity_poly.pdbx_strand_id
1 'polypeptide(L)'
;MHFYLVDPESGQVQLFRSASGRYFLQYPDKNEIGKANKYMHYSMIRHFKNKGFQVYDFGGYSLPLDADFRKFSGVNQFKKNFGGEEVVYRNFASPAYYLLKKISDAIASLG
;
A
#
# COMPACT_ATOMS: atom_id res chain seq x y z
N MET A 1 -9.56 -2.87 -9.62
CA MET A 1 -10.34 -3.27 -8.42
C MET A 1 -9.50 -3.05 -7.18
N HIS A 2 -10.06 -2.49 -6.11
CA HIS A 2 -9.35 -2.25 -4.85
C HIS A 2 -9.96 -3.06 -3.71
N PHE A 3 -9.12 -3.67 -2.90
CA PHE A 3 -9.48 -4.36 -1.66
C PHE A 3 -8.93 -3.58 -0.47
N TYR A 4 -9.69 -3.57 0.62
CA TYR A 4 -9.44 -2.75 1.79
C TYR A 4 -9.47 -3.60 3.06
N LEU A 5 -8.53 -3.33 3.97
CA LEU A 5 -8.65 -3.71 5.37
C LEU A 5 -9.33 -2.56 6.10
N VAL A 6 -10.38 -2.87 6.84
CA VAL A 6 -11.21 -1.87 7.52
C VAL A 6 -11.13 -2.17 9.00
N ASP A 7 -10.68 -1.17 9.77
CA ASP A 7 -10.65 -1.20 11.23
C ASP A 7 -11.59 -0.11 11.75
N PRO A 8 -12.86 -0.47 12.06
CA PRO A 8 -13.83 0.48 12.59
C PRO A 8 -13.46 1.03 13.97
N GLU A 9 -12.74 0.27 14.79
CA GLU A 9 -12.41 0.68 16.17
C GLU A 9 -11.39 1.80 16.18
N SER A 10 -10.35 1.70 15.35
CA SER A 10 -9.37 2.78 15.19
C SER A 10 -9.81 3.88 14.20
N GLY A 11 -10.91 3.67 13.47
CA GLY A 11 -11.39 4.60 12.45
C GLY A 11 -10.49 4.67 11.21
N GLN A 12 -9.76 3.59 10.91
CA GLN A 12 -8.80 3.54 9.82
C GLN A 12 -9.19 2.56 8.72
N VAL A 13 -8.81 2.89 7.49
CA VAL A 13 -8.93 2.00 6.33
C VAL A 13 -7.60 1.95 5.61
N GLN A 14 -7.08 0.73 5.42
CA GLN A 14 -5.86 0.51 4.67
C GLN A 14 -6.15 -0.14 3.32
N LEU A 15 -5.51 0.37 2.27
CA LEU A 15 -5.48 -0.28 0.97
C LEU A 15 -4.69 -1.60 1.08
N PHE A 16 -5.38 -2.73 0.89
CA PHE A 16 -4.77 -4.07 0.92
C PHE A 16 -4.17 -4.46 -0.42
N ARG A 17 -4.97 -4.32 -1.49
CA ARG A 17 -4.57 -4.71 -2.84
C ARG A 17 -5.22 -3.80 -3.86
N SER A 18 -4.40 -3.25 -4.76
CA SER A 18 -4.87 -2.57 -5.97
C SER A 18 -4.57 -3.43 -7.19
N ALA A 19 -5.62 -4.00 -7.78
CA ALA A 19 -5.52 -4.75 -9.03
C ALA A 19 -5.75 -3.78 -10.21
N SER A 20 -4.70 -3.58 -11.01
CA SER A 20 -4.74 -2.77 -12.23
C SER A 20 -4.66 -3.67 -13.46
N GLY A 21 -5.59 -3.47 -14.40
CA GLY A 21 -5.63 -4.17 -15.70
C GLY A 21 -4.47 -3.80 -16.64
N ARG A 22 -3.56 -2.91 -16.23
CA ARG A 22 -2.46 -2.37 -17.05
C ARG A 22 -1.61 -3.44 -17.74
N TYR A 23 -1.46 -4.61 -17.13
CA TYR A 23 -0.64 -5.71 -17.66
C TYR A 23 -1.44 -6.72 -18.50
N PHE A 24 -2.77 -6.60 -18.54
CA PHE A 24 -3.68 -7.51 -19.24
C PHE A 24 -4.32 -6.87 -20.48
N LEU A 25 -4.22 -5.55 -20.62
CA LEU A 25 -4.72 -4.82 -21.77
C LEU A 25 -3.59 -4.67 -22.79
N GLN A 26 -3.87 -4.93 -24.06
CA GLN A 26 -2.88 -4.97 -25.15
C GLN A 26 -2.31 -3.58 -25.48
N TYR A 27 -3.10 -2.50 -25.27
CA TYR A 27 -2.69 -1.11 -25.56
C TYR A 27 -3.37 -0.05 -24.66
N PRO A 28 -3.30 -0.13 -23.32
CA PRO A 28 -3.97 0.88 -22.52
C PRO A 28 -3.13 2.16 -22.43
N ASP A 29 -3.76 3.32 -22.64
CA ASP A 29 -3.13 4.60 -22.34
C ASP A 29 -2.82 4.66 -20.83
N LYS A 30 -1.52 4.76 -20.51
CA LYS A 30 -1.03 4.83 -19.13
C LYS A 30 -1.64 6.02 -18.39
N ASN A 31 -1.93 7.13 -19.09
CA ASN A 31 -2.54 8.31 -18.52
C ASN A 31 -4.00 8.06 -18.13
N GLU A 32 -4.76 7.38 -18.99
CA GLU A 32 -6.16 7.02 -18.70
C GLU A 32 -6.24 6.08 -17.51
N ILE A 33 -5.42 5.02 -17.47
CA ILE A 33 -5.35 4.13 -16.30
C ILE A 33 -4.98 4.94 -15.04
N GLY A 34 -4.00 5.84 -15.15
CA GLY A 34 -3.59 6.70 -14.05
C GLY A 34 -4.74 7.55 -13.51
N LYS A 35 -5.51 8.20 -14.40
CA LYS A 35 -6.68 9.01 -14.05
C LYS A 35 -7.81 8.15 -13.44
N ALA A 36 -8.11 7.00 -14.03
CA ALA A 36 -9.10 6.07 -13.52
C ALA A 36 -8.75 5.59 -12.11
N ASN A 37 -7.49 5.21 -11.88
CA ASN A 37 -7.02 4.84 -10.54
C ASN A 37 -7.12 6.01 -9.56
N LYS A 38 -6.74 7.23 -9.97
CA LYS A 38 -6.91 8.41 -9.11
C LYS A 38 -8.37 8.63 -8.71
N TYR A 39 -9.28 8.54 -9.67
CA TYR A 39 -10.71 8.67 -9.42
C TYR A 39 -11.24 7.59 -8.47
N MET A 40 -10.83 6.33 -8.66
CA MET A 40 -11.20 5.23 -7.76
C MET A 40 -10.73 5.49 -6.32
N HIS A 41 -9.47 5.90 -6.13
CA HIS A 41 -8.96 6.25 -4.81
C HIS A 41 -9.71 7.41 -4.18
N TYR A 42 -9.94 8.50 -4.94
CA TYR A 42 -10.71 9.64 -4.46
C TYR A 42 -12.12 9.24 -4.03
N SER A 43 -12.80 8.44 -4.84
CA SER A 43 -14.15 7.95 -4.56
C SER A 43 -14.20 7.12 -3.28
N MET A 44 -13.19 6.29 -3.04
CA MET A 44 -13.10 5.48 -1.82
C MET A 44 -12.74 6.32 -0.59
N ILE A 45 -11.86 7.32 -0.72
CA ILE A 45 -11.61 8.30 0.35
C ILE A 45 -12.91 9.00 0.75
N ARG A 46 -13.71 9.47 -0.21
CA ARG A 46 -15.02 10.08 0.07
C ARG A 46 -16.00 9.10 0.72
N HIS A 47 -16.06 7.87 0.22
CA HIS A 47 -16.92 6.82 0.77
C HIS A 47 -16.61 6.55 2.24
N PHE A 48 -15.34 6.30 2.58
CA PHE A 48 -14.95 6.00 3.96
C PHE A 48 -15.07 7.21 4.87
N LYS A 49 -14.74 8.41 4.39
CA LYS A 49 -14.99 9.66 5.12
C LYS A 49 -16.47 9.83 5.48
N ASN A 50 -17.38 9.58 4.55
CA ASN A 50 -18.82 9.66 4.81
C ASN A 50 -19.33 8.61 5.80
N LYS A 51 -18.58 7.51 5.99
CA LYS A 51 -18.84 6.47 6.98
C LYS A 51 -18.18 6.73 8.35
N GLY A 52 -17.51 7.87 8.52
CA GLY A 52 -16.89 8.27 9.79
C GLY A 52 -15.44 7.81 9.96
N PHE A 53 -14.82 7.18 8.96
CA PHE A 53 -13.40 6.84 9.02
C PHE A 53 -12.56 8.11 8.87
N GLN A 54 -11.48 8.18 9.64
CA GLN A 54 -10.61 9.35 9.75
C GLN A 54 -9.35 9.22 8.91
N VAL A 55 -8.85 7.99 8.75
CA VAL A 55 -7.58 7.71 8.06
C VAL A 55 -7.83 6.80 6.86
N TYR A 56 -7.30 7.23 5.70
CA TYR A 56 -7.15 6.39 4.52
C TYR A 56 -5.66 6.13 4.29
N ASP A 57 -5.21 4.93 4.62
CA ASP A 57 -3.82 4.51 4.49
C ASP A 57 -3.57 3.85 3.12
N PHE A 58 -2.69 4.47 2.33
CA PHE A 58 -2.26 3.95 1.02
C PHE A 58 -1.29 2.75 1.12
N GLY A 59 -0.85 2.39 2.33
CA GLY A 59 0.16 1.38 2.60
C GLY A 59 1.57 1.82 2.22
N GLY A 60 2.46 0.85 2.07
CA GLY A 60 3.93 1.04 2.00
C GLY A 60 4.43 2.16 1.10
N TYR A 61 5.46 2.85 1.56
CA TYR A 61 6.05 4.02 0.92
C TYR A 61 7.55 3.80 0.78
N SER A 62 8.10 3.91 -0.44
CA SER A 62 9.52 3.59 -0.67
C SER A 62 10.43 4.74 -0.25
N LEU A 63 11.48 4.44 0.50
CA LEU A 63 12.47 5.40 0.98
C LEU A 63 13.70 5.44 0.06
N PRO A 64 14.48 6.55 0.05
CA PRO A 64 15.64 6.69 -0.84
C PRO A 64 16.70 5.59 -0.72
N LEU A 65 16.80 4.94 0.45
CA LEU A 65 17.74 3.86 0.71
C LEU A 65 17.23 2.48 0.27
N ASP A 66 15.97 2.38 -0.17
CA ASP A 66 15.40 1.12 -0.64
C ASP A 66 15.98 0.76 -2.02
N ALA A 67 16.35 -0.51 -2.20
CA ALA A 67 16.88 -1.02 -3.47
C ALA A 67 15.96 -0.73 -4.67
N ASP A 68 14.65 -0.73 -4.44
CA ASP A 68 13.63 -0.48 -5.45
C ASP A 68 13.12 0.98 -5.50
N PHE A 69 13.76 1.92 -4.81
CA PHE A 69 13.28 3.31 -4.73
C PHE A 69 12.95 3.92 -6.10
N ARG A 70 13.86 3.75 -7.08
CA ARG A 70 13.66 4.29 -8.44
C ARG A 70 12.40 3.72 -9.10
N LYS A 71 12.12 2.43 -8.91
CA LYS A 71 10.97 1.72 -9.47
C LYS A 71 9.64 2.22 -8.88
N PHE A 72 9.64 2.57 -7.59
CA PHE A 72 8.43 2.98 -6.87
C PHE A 72 8.27 4.50 -6.71
N SER A 73 9.23 5.31 -7.15
CA SER A 73 9.15 6.79 -7.14
C SER A 73 7.84 7.35 -7.72
N GLY A 74 7.36 6.79 -8.84
CA GLY A 74 6.08 7.17 -9.44
C GLY A 74 4.86 6.83 -8.58
N VAL A 75 4.92 5.73 -7.83
CA VAL A 75 3.88 5.35 -6.85
C VAL A 75 3.88 6.30 -5.66
N ASN A 76 5.06 6.69 -5.16
CA ASN A 76 5.18 7.69 -4.10
C ASN A 76 4.58 9.03 -4.54
N GLN A 77 4.94 9.51 -5.74
CA GLN A 77 4.38 10.75 -6.29
C GLN A 77 2.86 10.63 -6.47
N PHE A 78 2.37 9.48 -6.94
CA PHE A 78 0.94 9.22 -7.05
C PHE A 78 0.22 9.39 -5.71
N LYS A 79 0.74 8.81 -4.63
CA LYS A 79 0.18 8.92 -3.27
C LYS A 79 0.23 10.35 -2.75
N LYS A 80 1.37 11.04 -2.94
CA LYS A 80 1.54 12.45 -2.53
C LYS A 80 0.51 13.39 -3.13
N ASN A 81 0.07 13.13 -4.37
CA ASN A 81 -0.93 13.97 -5.04
C ASN A 81 -2.32 13.96 -4.36
N PHE A 82 -2.57 13.11 -3.36
CA PHE A 82 -3.81 13.11 -2.56
C PHE A 82 -3.74 14.03 -1.33
N GLY A 83 -2.57 14.63 -1.04
CA GLY A 83 -2.42 15.60 0.05
C GLY A 83 -2.36 15.02 1.46
N GLY A 84 -2.05 13.72 1.59
CA GLY A 84 -1.81 13.08 2.90
C GLY A 84 -0.37 13.26 3.40
N GLU A 85 -0.09 12.63 4.53
CA GLU A 85 1.21 12.68 5.21
C GLU A 85 1.92 11.32 5.18
N GLU A 86 3.26 11.34 5.28
CA GLU A 86 4.08 10.13 5.41
C GLU A 86 4.12 9.72 6.89
N VAL A 87 3.65 8.50 7.20
CA VAL A 87 3.59 7.97 8.58
C VAL A 87 4.47 6.73 8.70
N VAL A 88 5.24 6.63 9.79
CA VAL A 88 6.12 5.50 10.07
C VAL A 88 5.41 4.50 10.99
N TYR A 89 5.18 3.29 10.47
CA TYR A 89 4.73 2.15 11.27
C TYR A 89 5.92 1.30 11.70
N ARG A 90 5.91 0.85 12.96
CA ARG A 90 6.95 -0.03 13.52
C ARG A 90 6.35 -1.38 13.84
N ASN A 91 6.91 -2.43 13.26
CA ASN A 91 6.57 -3.79 13.59
C ASN A 91 7.46 -4.25 14.75
N PHE A 92 6.85 -4.70 15.83
CA PHE A 92 7.56 -5.26 16.98
C PHE A 92 7.49 -6.78 16.91
N ALA A 93 8.64 -7.41 17.14
CA ALA A 93 8.79 -8.85 17.22
C ALA A 93 9.41 -9.19 18.58
N SER A 94 8.87 -10.21 19.25
CA SER A 94 9.50 -10.70 20.48
C SER A 94 10.87 -11.33 20.16
N PRO A 95 11.84 -11.30 21.09
CA PRO A 95 13.13 -11.94 20.89
C PRO A 95 13.01 -13.43 20.52
N ALA A 96 12.05 -14.12 21.14
CA ALA A 96 11.78 -15.53 20.84
C ALA A 96 11.28 -15.72 19.40
N TYR A 97 10.34 -14.90 18.94
CA TYR A 97 9.89 -14.93 17.54
C TYR A 97 11.04 -14.67 16.58
N TYR A 98 11.90 -13.69 16.86
CA TYR A 98 13.03 -13.36 16.00
C TYR A 98 14.03 -14.52 15.88
N LEU A 99 14.32 -15.20 17.00
CA LEU A 99 15.17 -16.40 17.00
C LEU A 99 14.55 -17.53 16.16
N LEU A 100 13.27 -17.84 16.39
CA LEU A 100 12.57 -18.88 15.64
C LEU A 100 12.49 -18.56 14.15
N LYS A 101 12.26 -17.29 13.79
CA LYS A 101 12.24 -16.85 12.40
C LYS A 101 13.59 -17.05 11.72
N LYS A 102 14.70 -16.70 12.39
CA LYS A 102 16.05 -16.96 11.87
C LYS A 102 16.34 -18.44 11.65
N ILE A 103 15.94 -19.30 12.59
CA ILE A 103 16.10 -20.75 12.45
C ILE A 103 15.30 -21.25 11.24
N SER A 104 14.05 -20.81 11.12
CA SER A 104 13.18 -21.17 9.99
C SER A 104 13.77 -20.77 8.64
N ASP A 105 14.32 -19.55 8.54
CA ASP A 105 14.90 -19.05 7.30
C ASP A 105 16.19 -19.81 6.94
N ALA A 106 17.00 -20.19 7.93
CA ALA A 106 18.19 -21.02 7.73
C ALA A 106 17.82 -22.43 7.23
N ILE A 107 16.81 -23.07 7.82
CA ILE A 107 16.31 -24.37 7.37
C ILE A 107 15.79 -24.28 5.93
N ALA A 108 15.02 -23.23 5.60
CA ALA A 108 14.48 -23.03 4.26
C ALA A 108 15.55 -22.81 3.19
N SER A 109 16.72 -22.28 3.56
CA SER A 109 17.84 -22.08 2.62
C SER A 109 18.65 -23.35 2.33
N LEU A 110 18.42 -24.44 3.07
CA LEU A 110 19.10 -25.73 2.91
C LEU A 110 18.37 -26.69 1.96
N GLY A 111 17.14 -26.38 1.54
CA GLY A 111 16.35 -27.15 0.57
C GLY A 111 16.18 -26.42 -0.75
#